data_AF-A0A1S3K363-F1
#
_entry.id   AF-A0A1S3K363-F1
#
_cell.length_a   1.000
_cell.length_b   1.000
_cell.length_c   1.000
_cell.angle_alpha   90.00
_cell.angle_beta   90.00
_cell.angle_gamma   90.00
#
_symmetry.space_group_name_H-M   'P 1'
#
loop_
_entity.id
_entity.type
_entity.pdbx_description
1 polymer ?
#
loop_
_entity_poly.entity_id
_entity_poly.type
_entity_poly.pdbx_seq_one_letter_code
_entity_poly.pdbx_strand_id
1 'polypeptide(L)'
;MLMIDIGANIDHKVAELKSYEKIRNSQNCEQEKMAEAAEVSCPPLSKVLVPMPDPYAHVYGQITEKSSKAGDPRAHIKPGAVGMEIVWHGEFDRLFAQYFPHQWFLMPTFSPPSERWRVFKDSAKVRFQCQECGHGWTSMKGRVVFWFHLNVATNSGYVLFKLYGQQCNRCKSEKFEHAMWYPEEVIKVVGNVYNRVGQVYYGFYRPPLRIDRRPGKPRNQHNAELCQACKDGLCREEWTFS
;
A
#
# COMPACT_ATOMS: atom_id res chain seq x y z
N MET A 1 66.93 20.17 5.56
CA MET A 1 66.73 19.12 6.57
C MET A 1 65.42 19.40 7.29
N LEU A 2 64.35 18.72 6.89
CA LEU A 2 63.04 18.69 7.56
C LEU A 2 62.36 17.41 7.05
N MET A 3 62.51 16.31 7.80
CA MET A 3 61.69 15.12 7.62
C MET A 3 60.43 15.34 8.47
N ILE A 4 59.26 15.32 7.85
CA ILE A 4 57.97 15.39 8.54
C ILE A 4 57.51 13.95 8.76
N ASP A 5 57.30 13.59 10.02
CA ASP A 5 56.88 12.27 10.51
C ASP A 5 55.50 11.87 9.97
N ILE A 6 55.48 11.05 8.92
CA ILE A 6 54.26 10.44 8.36
C ILE A 6 53.74 9.30 9.28
N GLY A 7 54.60 8.69 10.11
CA GLY A 7 54.24 7.59 11.00
C GLY A 7 53.21 7.95 12.08
N ALA A 8 53.36 9.12 12.72
CA ALA A 8 52.49 9.53 13.83
C ALA A 8 51.02 9.77 13.43
N ASN A 9 50.76 10.11 12.16
CA ASN A 9 49.42 10.39 11.64
C ASN A 9 48.62 9.10 11.37
N ILE A 10 49.31 8.01 10.99
CA ILE A 10 48.69 6.72 10.75
C ILE A 10 48.30 6.06 12.08
N ASP A 11 49.18 6.11 13.07
CA ASP A 11 48.92 5.53 14.40
C ASP A 11 47.73 6.21 15.11
N HIS A 12 47.58 7.54 14.96
CA HIS A 12 46.43 8.26 15.49
C HIS A 12 45.10 7.82 14.85
N LYS A 13 45.06 7.66 13.52
CA LYS A 13 43.85 7.21 12.81
C LYS A 13 43.48 5.77 13.13
N VAL A 14 44.47 4.90 13.35
CA VAL A 14 44.22 3.51 13.78
C VAL A 14 43.68 3.47 15.21
N ALA A 15 44.17 4.33 16.11
CA ALA A 15 43.63 4.45 17.46
C ALA A 15 42.16 4.95 17.46
N GLU A 16 41.84 5.89 16.58
CA GLU A 16 40.48 6.43 16.42
C GLU A 16 39.50 5.36 15.90
N LEU A 17 39.87 4.58 14.88
CA LEU A 17 39.04 3.48 14.37
C LEU A 17 38.78 2.39 15.42
N LYS A 18 39.79 2.04 16.23
CA LYS A 18 39.63 1.10 17.35
C LYS A 18 38.69 1.65 18.44
N SER A 19 38.69 2.97 18.65
CA SER A 19 37.74 3.62 19.57
C SER A 19 36.31 3.53 19.04
N TYR A 20 36.10 3.79 17.75
CA TYR A 20 34.78 3.66 17.11
C TYR A 20 34.22 2.22 17.16
N GLU A 21 35.05 1.20 16.92
CA GLU A 21 34.62 -0.20 17.03
C GLU A 21 34.23 -0.58 18.47
N LYS A 22 34.97 -0.05 19.46
CA LYS A 22 34.66 -0.29 20.87
C LYS A 22 33.32 0.34 21.29
N ILE A 23 33.02 1.54 20.81
CA ILE A 23 31.73 2.22 21.05
C ILE A 23 30.59 1.43 20.38
N ARG A 24 30.78 1.00 19.13
CA ARG A 24 29.79 0.21 18.38
C ARG A 24 29.47 -1.12 19.08
N ASN A 25 30.49 -1.82 19.56
CA ASN A 25 30.31 -3.10 20.28
C ASN A 25 29.63 -2.90 21.64
N SER A 26 29.89 -1.79 22.32
CA SER A 26 29.20 -1.44 23.57
C SER A 26 27.71 -1.15 23.35
N GLN A 27 27.38 -0.42 22.28
CA GLN A 27 25.98 -0.11 21.93
C GLN A 27 25.19 -1.35 21.50
N ASN A 28 25.82 -2.27 20.78
CA ASN A 28 25.20 -3.56 20.44
C ASN A 28 24.91 -4.41 21.69
N CYS A 29 25.83 -4.44 22.67
CA CYS A 29 25.64 -5.18 23.92
C CYS A 29 24.50 -4.59 24.78
N GLU A 30 24.33 -3.27 24.81
CA GLU A 30 23.19 -2.63 25.48
C GLU A 30 21.87 -2.91 24.75
N GLN A 31 21.86 -2.93 23.42
CA GLN A 31 20.67 -3.27 22.63
C GLN A 31 20.25 -4.74 22.80
N GLU A 32 21.20 -5.67 22.87
CA GLU A 32 20.92 -7.09 23.16
C GLU A 32 20.32 -7.26 24.56
N LYS A 33 20.85 -6.56 25.57
CA LYS A 33 20.27 -6.57 26.93
C LYS A 33 18.86 -5.96 27.00
N MET A 34 18.57 -4.95 26.18
CA MET A 34 17.22 -4.37 26.09
C MET A 34 16.23 -5.26 25.33
N ALA A 35 16.70 -6.03 24.33
CA ALA A 35 15.89 -7.00 23.61
C ALA A 35 15.55 -8.21 24.49
N GLU A 36 16.51 -8.70 25.27
CA GLU A 36 16.31 -9.81 26.21
C GLU A 36 15.36 -9.44 27.36
N ALA A 37 15.40 -8.18 27.83
CA ALA A 37 14.44 -7.66 28.80
C ALA A 37 13.00 -7.52 28.25
N ALA A 38 12.84 -7.36 26.93
CA ALA A 38 11.52 -7.27 26.29
C ALA A 38 10.86 -8.64 26.06
N GLU A 39 11.65 -9.71 25.91
CA GLU A 39 11.14 -11.08 25.75
C GLU A 39 10.54 -11.66 27.05
N VAL A 40 11.05 -11.27 28.22
CA VAL A 40 10.59 -11.80 29.53
C VAL A 40 9.22 -11.24 29.96
N SER A 41 8.72 -10.18 29.34
CA SER A 41 7.46 -9.51 29.73
C SER A 41 6.22 -9.91 28.91
N CYS A 42 6.35 -10.73 27.87
CA CYS A 42 5.25 -11.02 26.95
C CYS A 42 4.72 -12.45 27.13
N PRO A 43 3.46 -12.66 27.55
CA PRO A 43 2.90 -14.01 27.64
C PRO A 43 2.74 -14.63 26.24
N PRO A 44 2.92 -15.96 26.09
CA PRO A 44 2.87 -16.61 24.79
C PRO A 44 1.47 -16.55 24.19
N LEU A 45 1.34 -15.98 22.99
CA LEU A 45 0.11 -16.00 22.20
C LEU A 45 -0.09 -17.38 21.54
N SER A 46 -0.45 -18.38 22.34
CA SER A 46 -1.09 -19.60 21.84
C SER A 46 -2.61 -19.45 21.95
N LYS A 47 -3.21 -18.67 21.04
CA LYS A 47 -4.64 -18.77 20.74
C LYS A 47 -4.80 -18.76 19.23
N VAL A 48 -5.25 -19.91 18.73
CA VAL A 48 -5.66 -20.16 17.35
C VAL A 48 -6.45 -18.97 16.82
N LEU A 49 -5.86 -18.23 15.86
CA LEU A 49 -6.57 -17.24 15.06
C LEU A 49 -7.64 -17.98 14.26
N VAL A 50 -8.88 -17.96 14.74
CA VAL A 50 -10.03 -18.28 13.91
C VAL A 50 -10.10 -17.18 12.84
N PRO A 51 -10.08 -17.50 11.54
CA PRO A 51 -10.11 -16.47 10.50
C PRO A 51 -11.39 -15.65 10.63
N MET A 52 -11.24 -14.33 10.77
CA MET A 52 -12.36 -13.39 10.63
C MET A 52 -12.88 -13.49 9.18
N PRO A 53 -14.21 -13.57 8.95
CA PRO A 53 -14.75 -13.69 7.61
C PRO A 53 -14.37 -12.47 6.77
N ASP A 54 -13.84 -12.71 5.57
CA ASP A 54 -13.48 -11.68 4.60
C ASP A 54 -14.72 -10.85 4.24
N PRO A 55 -14.73 -9.54 4.54
CA PRO A 55 -15.87 -8.67 4.26
C PRO A 55 -16.12 -8.48 2.76
N TYR A 56 -15.23 -8.92 1.87
CA TYR A 56 -15.40 -8.92 0.41
C TYR A 56 -15.75 -10.30 -0.18
N ALA A 57 -15.79 -11.37 0.64
CA ALA A 57 -16.06 -12.73 0.18
C ALA A 57 -17.41 -12.86 -0.55
N HIS A 58 -18.42 -12.12 -0.09
CA HIS A 58 -19.78 -12.13 -0.65
C HIS A 58 -19.87 -11.54 -2.08
N VAL A 59 -18.89 -10.73 -2.49
CA VAL A 59 -18.81 -10.17 -3.84
C VAL A 59 -18.33 -11.22 -4.84
N TYR A 60 -17.47 -12.15 -4.41
CA TYR A 60 -16.89 -13.18 -5.27
C TYR A 60 -17.82 -14.39 -5.46
N GLY A 61 -18.70 -14.67 -4.49
CA GLY A 61 -19.65 -15.80 -4.54
C GLY A 61 -20.74 -15.67 -5.62
N GLN A 62 -21.05 -14.46 -6.08
CA GLN A 62 -22.14 -14.23 -7.06
C GLN A 62 -21.69 -14.38 -8.52
N ILE A 63 -20.38 -14.51 -8.79
CA ILE A 63 -19.85 -14.70 -10.15
C ILE A 63 -19.80 -16.20 -10.52
N THR A 64 -19.68 -17.10 -9.55
CA THR A 64 -19.49 -18.54 -9.78
C THR A 64 -20.81 -19.30 -9.97
N GLU A 65 -21.92 -18.84 -9.38
CA GLU A 65 -23.20 -19.55 -9.44
C GLU A 65 -23.90 -19.54 -10.82
N LYS A 66 -23.53 -18.61 -11.72
CA LYS A 66 -24.11 -18.56 -13.07
C LYS A 66 -23.40 -19.47 -14.09
N SER A 67 -22.32 -20.16 -13.72
CA SER A 67 -21.55 -21.01 -14.64
C SER A 67 -21.74 -22.51 -14.44
N SER A 68 -22.60 -22.96 -13.51
CA SER A 68 -22.70 -24.39 -13.13
C SER A 68 -23.75 -25.20 -13.90
N LYS A 69 -24.23 -24.74 -15.07
CA LYS A 69 -25.03 -25.58 -15.96
C LYS A 69 -24.36 -25.78 -17.31
N ALA A 70 -23.48 -26.78 -17.39
CA ALA A 70 -23.34 -27.77 -18.47
C ALA A 70 -21.93 -28.38 -18.41
N GLY A 71 -21.86 -29.71 -18.29
CA GLY A 71 -20.61 -30.46 -18.35
C GLY A 71 -20.01 -30.41 -19.76
N ASP A 72 -18.79 -29.89 -19.86
CA ASP A 72 -17.89 -30.09 -21.00
C ASP A 72 -16.47 -30.33 -20.46
N PRO A 73 -15.83 -31.49 -20.73
CA PRO A 73 -14.48 -31.79 -20.28
C PRO A 73 -13.38 -30.95 -20.93
N ARG A 74 -13.70 -30.03 -21.85
CA ARG A 74 -12.76 -29.09 -22.49
C ARG A 74 -13.02 -27.63 -22.13
N ALA A 75 -13.36 -27.36 -20.86
CA ALA A 75 -13.39 -26.01 -20.35
C ALA A 75 -11.97 -25.41 -20.30
N HIS A 76 -11.56 -24.78 -21.41
CA HIS A 76 -10.48 -23.80 -21.40
C HIS A 76 -10.75 -22.80 -20.28
N ILE A 77 -9.84 -22.72 -19.30
CA ILE A 77 -9.88 -21.71 -18.25
C ILE A 77 -9.96 -20.35 -18.95
N LYS A 78 -11.10 -19.66 -18.82
CA LYS A 78 -11.27 -18.30 -19.34
C LYS A 78 -10.21 -17.42 -18.66
N PRO A 79 -9.34 -16.70 -19.39
CA PRO A 79 -8.31 -15.82 -18.80
C PRO A 79 -8.85 -14.55 -18.11
N GLY A 80 -10.05 -14.61 -17.51
CA GLY A 80 -10.84 -13.43 -17.13
C GLY A 80 -11.28 -13.38 -15.67
N ALA A 81 -10.79 -14.27 -14.80
CA ALA A 81 -11.16 -14.26 -13.38
C ALA A 81 -9.94 -14.27 -12.46
N VAL A 82 -8.93 -13.47 -12.78
CA VAL A 82 -7.92 -13.11 -11.78
C VAL A 82 -8.62 -12.16 -10.79
N GLY A 83 -8.77 -12.58 -9.53
CA GLY A 83 -9.32 -11.72 -8.49
C GLY A 83 -8.48 -10.44 -8.39
N MET A 84 -9.11 -9.27 -8.24
CA MET A 84 -8.38 -7.99 -8.22
C MET A 84 -7.33 -7.94 -7.10
N GLU A 85 -7.53 -8.67 -6.00
CA GLU A 85 -6.54 -8.88 -4.94
C GLU A 85 -5.20 -9.40 -5.49
N ILE A 86 -5.22 -10.37 -6.40
CA ILE A 86 -4.01 -10.91 -7.05
C ILE A 86 -3.30 -9.82 -7.83
N VAL A 87 -4.03 -8.90 -8.47
CA VAL A 87 -3.44 -7.78 -9.20
C VAL A 87 -2.79 -6.78 -8.24
N TRP A 88 -3.48 -6.44 -7.15
CA TRP A 88 -2.95 -5.53 -6.12
C TRP A 88 -1.69 -6.08 -5.46
N HIS A 89 -1.76 -7.30 -4.93
CA HIS A 89 -0.63 -7.93 -4.25
C HIS A 89 0.48 -8.33 -5.22
N GLY A 90 0.15 -8.90 -6.38
CA GLY A 90 1.15 -9.29 -7.36
C GLY A 90 1.99 -8.13 -7.87
N GLU A 91 1.36 -6.98 -8.16
CA GLU A 91 2.11 -5.79 -8.56
C GLU A 91 2.90 -5.18 -7.40
N PHE A 92 2.32 -5.17 -6.19
CA PHE A 92 2.99 -4.69 -5.00
C PHE A 92 4.25 -5.49 -4.70
N ASP A 93 4.14 -6.82 -4.60
CA ASP A 93 5.24 -7.72 -4.29
C ASP A 93 6.35 -7.59 -5.35
N ARG A 94 5.96 -7.54 -6.63
CA ARG A 94 6.89 -7.35 -7.75
C ARG A 94 7.72 -6.08 -7.61
N LEU A 95 7.10 -4.97 -7.23
CA LEU A 95 7.79 -3.68 -7.09
C LEU A 95 8.58 -3.59 -5.79
N PHE A 96 7.94 -3.89 -4.66
CA PHE A 96 8.50 -3.65 -3.32
C PHE A 96 9.58 -4.67 -2.92
N ALA A 97 9.70 -5.81 -3.59
CA ALA A 97 10.84 -6.73 -3.43
C ALA A 97 12.21 -6.05 -3.70
N GLN A 98 12.23 -4.93 -4.44
CA GLN A 98 13.45 -4.16 -4.70
C GLN A 98 13.99 -3.40 -3.47
N TYR A 99 13.21 -3.24 -2.40
CA TYR A 99 13.60 -2.50 -1.20
C TYR A 99 14.41 -3.30 -0.17
N PHE A 100 15.08 -4.36 -0.60
CA PHE A 100 16.00 -5.13 0.23
C PHE A 100 16.98 -4.21 1.01
N PRO A 101 17.22 -4.46 2.32
CA PRO A 101 16.82 -5.62 3.10
C PRO A 101 15.41 -5.55 3.70
N HIS A 102 14.64 -4.50 3.43
CA HIS A 102 13.35 -4.30 4.08
C HIS A 102 12.26 -5.14 3.43
N GLN A 103 11.46 -5.81 4.26
CA GLN A 103 10.28 -6.55 3.83
C GLN A 103 9.04 -5.67 3.94
N TRP A 104 8.28 -5.54 2.85
CA TRP A 104 7.12 -4.66 2.79
C TRP A 104 5.81 -5.46 2.68
N PHE A 105 4.77 -4.99 3.37
CA PHE A 105 3.45 -5.64 3.39
C PHE A 105 2.35 -4.67 2.96
N LEU A 106 1.43 -5.15 2.12
CA LEU A 106 0.24 -4.41 1.69
C LEU A 106 -1.01 -4.93 2.43
N MET A 107 -1.80 -4.05 3.03
CA MET A 107 -3.03 -4.44 3.74
C MET A 107 -4.15 -3.42 3.56
N PRO A 108 -5.42 -3.85 3.46
CA PRO A 108 -6.55 -2.91 3.46
C PRO A 108 -6.75 -2.30 4.85
N THR A 109 -7.32 -1.09 4.91
CA THR A 109 -7.77 -0.46 6.15
C THR A 109 -9.09 0.30 5.98
N PHE A 110 -9.87 0.40 7.04
CA PHE A 110 -11.12 1.15 7.08
C PHE A 110 -10.95 2.57 7.65
N SER A 111 -9.93 2.75 8.48
CA SER A 111 -9.58 4.01 9.14
C SER A 111 -8.10 4.36 8.91
N PRO A 112 -7.74 5.66 8.96
CA PRO A 112 -6.35 6.04 9.01
C PRO A 112 -5.65 5.38 10.21
N PRO A 113 -4.40 4.91 10.07
CA PRO A 113 -3.56 4.51 11.20
C PRO A 113 -3.14 5.76 12.01
N SER A 114 -2.18 5.61 12.93
CA SER A 114 -1.65 6.74 13.69
C SER A 114 -1.08 7.86 12.79
N GLU A 115 -1.12 9.10 13.27
CA GLU A 115 -0.65 10.30 12.55
C GLU A 115 0.83 10.27 12.15
N ARG A 116 1.62 9.35 12.72
CA ARG A 116 3.04 9.16 12.39
C ARG A 116 3.26 8.55 11.01
N TRP A 117 2.23 7.98 10.39
CA TRP A 117 2.34 7.35 9.07
C TRP A 117 2.37 8.39 7.97
N ARG A 118 3.19 8.14 6.95
CA ARG A 118 3.21 8.98 5.75
C ARG A 118 1.98 8.68 4.92
N VAL A 119 1.41 9.72 4.30
CA VAL A 119 0.19 9.60 3.49
C VAL A 119 0.53 9.86 2.03
N PHE A 120 0.03 8.99 1.15
CA PHE A 120 0.06 9.19 -0.29
C PHE A 120 -1.34 8.97 -0.87
N LYS A 121 -1.75 9.81 -1.80
CA LYS A 121 -3.11 9.80 -2.33
C LYS A 121 -3.03 9.77 -3.84
N ASP A 122 -3.88 8.97 -4.46
CA ASP A 122 -3.89 8.82 -5.91
C ASP A 122 -5.33 8.75 -6.43
N SER A 123 -5.47 8.84 -7.74
CA SER A 123 -6.74 8.78 -8.45
C SER A 123 -6.64 7.96 -9.70
N ALA A 124 -7.76 7.32 -10.01
CA ALA A 124 -7.89 6.38 -11.09
C ALA A 124 -9.27 6.46 -11.75
N LYS A 125 -9.36 5.91 -12.94
CA LYS A 125 -10.65 5.55 -13.52
C LYS A 125 -11.16 4.26 -12.88
N VAL A 126 -12.40 4.28 -12.41
CA VAL A 126 -13.05 3.10 -11.80
C VAL A 126 -14.49 2.97 -12.26
N ARG A 127 -15.07 1.79 -12.10
CA ARG A 127 -16.51 1.54 -12.27
C ARG A 127 -17.17 1.31 -10.93
N PHE A 128 -18.46 1.58 -10.87
CA PHE A 128 -19.33 1.25 -9.75
C PHE A 128 -20.56 0.55 -10.29
N GLN A 129 -21.18 -0.27 -9.46
CA GLN A 129 -22.46 -0.91 -9.73
C GLN A 129 -23.25 -0.93 -8.44
N CYS A 130 -24.47 -0.41 -8.50
CA CYS A 130 -25.37 -0.45 -7.35
C CYS A 130 -25.84 -1.87 -7.11
N GLN A 131 -25.70 -2.36 -5.87
CA GLN A 131 -26.17 -3.70 -5.50
C GLN A 131 -27.69 -3.78 -5.41
N GLU A 132 -28.37 -2.67 -5.11
CA GLU A 132 -29.82 -2.62 -4.98
C GLU A 132 -30.54 -2.58 -6.34
N CYS A 133 -30.14 -1.67 -7.23
CA CYS A 133 -30.84 -1.45 -8.52
C CYS A 133 -30.06 -1.88 -9.76
N GLY A 134 -28.84 -2.40 -9.60
CA GLY A 134 -27.99 -2.82 -10.72
C GLY A 134 -27.45 -1.67 -11.58
N HIS A 135 -27.74 -0.41 -11.24
CA HIS A 135 -27.25 0.73 -12.01
C HIS A 135 -25.73 0.81 -11.98
N GLY A 136 -25.08 0.71 -13.15
CA GLY A 136 -23.64 0.87 -13.30
C GLY A 136 -23.24 2.26 -13.78
N TRP A 137 -22.16 2.81 -13.23
CA TRP A 137 -21.55 4.06 -13.69
C TRP A 137 -20.02 3.99 -13.66
N THR A 138 -19.38 4.97 -14.29
CA THR A 138 -17.91 5.09 -14.33
C THR A 138 -17.53 6.43 -13.74
N SER A 139 -16.44 6.46 -12.97
CA SER A 139 -15.87 7.68 -12.42
C SER A 139 -14.42 7.82 -12.85
N MET A 140 -14.04 9.01 -13.32
CA MET A 140 -12.63 9.37 -13.54
C MET A 140 -11.94 9.84 -12.24
N LYS A 141 -12.67 9.86 -11.13
CA LYS A 141 -12.20 10.27 -9.79
C LYS A 141 -12.42 9.13 -8.78
N GLY A 142 -12.05 7.90 -9.12
CA GLY A 142 -11.87 6.85 -8.12
C GLY A 142 -10.69 7.23 -7.23
N ARG A 143 -10.88 7.25 -5.90
CA ARG A 143 -9.86 7.70 -4.95
C ARG A 143 -9.30 6.51 -4.16
N VAL A 144 -7.98 6.51 -4.01
CA VAL A 144 -7.25 5.61 -3.10
C VAL A 144 -6.35 6.46 -2.22
N VAL A 145 -6.27 6.08 -0.95
CA VAL A 145 -5.28 6.62 -0.01
C VAL A 145 -4.43 5.46 0.48
N PHE A 146 -3.12 5.69 0.49
CA PHE A 146 -2.11 4.84 1.06
C PHE A 146 -1.52 5.50 2.29
N TRP A 147 -1.36 4.74 3.36
CA TRP A 147 -0.56 5.09 4.52
C TRP A 147 0.63 4.18 4.55
N PHE A 148 1.82 4.71 4.74
CA PHE A 148 3.02 3.89 4.76
C PHE A 148 4.00 4.28 5.86
N HIS A 149 4.65 3.27 6.41
CA HIS A 149 5.61 3.39 7.49
C HIS A 149 6.69 2.31 7.37
N LEU A 150 7.93 2.69 7.63
CA LEU A 150 9.06 1.76 7.70
C LEU A 150 9.55 1.69 9.16
N ASN A 151 9.49 0.50 9.74
CA ASN A 151 10.12 0.21 11.02
C ASN A 151 11.54 -0.32 10.76
N VAL A 152 12.52 0.56 10.98
CA VAL A 152 13.94 0.26 10.75
C VAL A 152 14.46 -0.79 11.75
N ALA A 153 13.91 -0.85 12.96
CA ALA A 153 14.35 -1.80 13.98
C ALA A 153 14.03 -3.26 13.59
N THR A 154 12.92 -3.48 12.88
CA THR A 154 12.48 -4.83 12.45
C THR A 154 12.72 -5.08 10.96
N ASN A 155 13.31 -4.12 10.25
CA ASN A 155 13.39 -4.10 8.78
C ASN A 155 12.05 -4.35 8.07
N SER A 156 10.93 -3.92 8.68
CA SER A 156 9.58 -4.17 8.15
C SER A 156 8.90 -2.88 7.74
N GLY A 157 8.48 -2.80 6.48
CA GLY A 157 7.66 -1.73 5.93
C GLY A 157 6.21 -2.16 5.78
N TYR A 158 5.30 -1.21 5.93
CA TYR A 158 3.86 -1.46 5.81
C TYR A 158 3.26 -0.39 4.92
N VAL A 159 2.38 -0.81 4.02
CA VAL A 159 1.49 0.04 3.23
C VAL A 159 0.05 -0.39 3.52
N LEU A 160 -0.68 0.47 4.22
CA LEU A 160 -2.12 0.33 4.36
C LEU A 160 -2.82 1.09 3.25
N PHE A 161 -3.94 0.59 2.75
CA PHE A 161 -4.71 1.30 1.72
C PHE A 161 -6.22 1.30 1.98
N LYS A 162 -6.89 2.36 1.54
CA LYS A 162 -8.35 2.48 1.55
C LYS A 162 -8.85 2.88 0.17
N LEU A 163 -9.80 2.11 -0.34
CA LEU A 163 -10.51 2.38 -1.60
C LEU A 163 -11.84 3.07 -1.28
N TYR A 164 -12.07 4.22 -1.89
CA TYR A 164 -13.25 5.02 -1.60
C TYR A 164 -14.42 4.68 -2.52
N GLY A 165 -15.61 4.54 -1.92
CA GLY A 165 -16.85 4.24 -2.62
C GLY A 165 -17.62 5.47 -3.12
N GLN A 166 -18.71 5.21 -3.85
CA GLN A 166 -19.69 6.22 -4.27
C GLN A 166 -21.12 5.72 -4.05
N GLN A 167 -22.02 6.61 -3.65
CA GLN A 167 -23.44 6.32 -3.51
C GLN A 167 -24.10 6.27 -4.89
N CYS A 168 -25.10 5.39 -5.02
CA CYS A 168 -25.91 5.33 -6.24
C CYS A 168 -26.80 6.59 -6.35
N ASN A 169 -26.73 7.29 -7.48
CA ASN A 169 -27.56 8.47 -7.73
C ASN A 169 -29.05 8.17 -7.93
N ARG A 170 -29.42 6.91 -8.23
CA ARG A 170 -30.83 6.49 -8.43
C ARG A 170 -31.48 6.12 -7.11
N CYS A 171 -30.82 5.29 -6.31
CA CYS A 171 -31.35 4.87 -5.02
C CYS A 171 -31.21 5.95 -3.94
N LYS A 172 -30.20 6.83 -4.07
CA LYS A 172 -29.78 7.77 -3.02
C LYS A 172 -29.59 7.07 -1.65
N SER A 173 -29.17 5.82 -1.69
CA SER A 173 -28.89 5.00 -0.50
C SER A 173 -27.77 5.65 0.32
N GLU A 174 -27.85 5.51 1.65
CA GLU A 174 -26.78 5.97 2.54
C GLU A 174 -25.49 5.14 2.37
N LYS A 175 -25.60 3.94 1.78
CA LYS A 175 -24.48 3.02 1.57
C LYS A 175 -23.60 3.44 0.39
N PHE A 176 -22.29 3.28 0.55
CA PHE A 176 -21.33 3.48 -0.54
C PHE A 176 -21.10 2.17 -1.30
N GLU A 177 -21.18 2.25 -2.62
CA GLU A 177 -20.81 1.15 -3.50
C GLU A 177 -19.30 1.10 -3.67
N HIS A 178 -18.76 -0.12 -3.65
CA HIS A 178 -17.33 -0.37 -3.81
C HIS A 178 -16.89 -0.10 -5.24
N ALA A 179 -15.68 0.45 -5.37
CA ALA A 179 -15.07 0.70 -6.66
C ALA A 179 -14.57 -0.59 -7.29
N MET A 180 -14.97 -0.86 -8.53
CA MET A 180 -14.37 -1.87 -9.39
C MET A 180 -13.22 -1.22 -10.17
N TRP A 181 -12.00 -1.65 -9.86
CA TRP A 181 -10.77 -1.15 -10.47
C TRP A 181 -10.41 -1.91 -11.74
N TYR A 182 -9.70 -1.24 -12.64
CA TYR A 182 -9.08 -1.88 -13.79
C TYR A 182 -7.64 -2.30 -13.44
N PRO A 183 -7.14 -3.44 -13.94
CA PRO A 183 -5.79 -3.90 -13.63
C PRO A 183 -4.70 -2.87 -13.90
N GLU A 184 -4.76 -2.17 -15.04
CA GLU A 184 -3.78 -1.14 -15.40
C GLU A 184 -3.83 0.10 -14.50
N GLU A 185 -5.00 0.42 -13.94
CA GLU A 185 -5.14 1.52 -12.97
C GLU A 185 -4.54 1.13 -11.62
N VAL A 186 -4.66 -0.15 -11.23
CA VAL A 186 -3.96 -0.71 -10.06
C VAL A 186 -2.45 -0.63 -10.27
N ILE A 187 -1.94 -1.10 -11.41
CA ILE A 187 -0.52 -1.03 -11.76
C ILE A 187 0.01 0.40 -11.63
N LYS A 188 -0.75 1.38 -12.14
CA LYS A 188 -0.41 2.80 -12.03
C LYS A 188 -0.31 3.27 -10.58
N VAL A 189 -1.36 3.06 -9.77
CA VAL A 189 -1.38 3.61 -8.40
C VAL A 189 -0.39 2.90 -7.47
N VAL A 190 -0.16 1.59 -7.66
CA VAL A 190 0.85 0.83 -6.92
C VAL A 190 2.27 1.31 -7.30
N GLY A 191 2.53 1.53 -8.59
CA GLY A 191 3.78 2.13 -9.05
C GLY A 191 4.03 3.52 -8.46
N ASN A 192 2.98 4.33 -8.34
CA ASN A 192 3.09 5.66 -7.75
C ASN A 192 3.39 5.63 -6.24
N VAL A 193 2.74 4.74 -5.46
CA VAL A 193 3.05 4.61 -4.03
C VAL A 193 4.45 4.01 -3.81
N TYR A 194 4.87 3.05 -4.65
CA TYR A 194 6.26 2.56 -4.68
C TYR A 194 7.24 3.72 -4.82
N ASN A 195 7.10 4.51 -5.88
CA ASN A 195 7.95 5.67 -6.13
C ASN A 195 7.95 6.68 -4.96
N ARG A 196 6.79 6.89 -4.32
CA ARG A 196 6.70 7.77 -3.15
C ARG A 196 7.41 7.20 -1.92
N VAL A 197 7.29 5.90 -1.66
CA VAL A 197 8.03 5.20 -0.60
C VAL A 197 9.53 5.32 -0.87
N GLY A 198 9.96 5.05 -2.10
CA GLY A 198 11.34 5.21 -2.57
C GLY A 198 11.90 6.61 -2.33
N GLN A 199 11.10 7.64 -2.60
CA GLN A 199 11.49 9.02 -2.38
C GLN A 199 11.68 9.34 -0.88
N VAL A 200 10.81 8.80 -0.02
CA VAL A 200 10.80 9.13 1.41
C VAL A 200 11.86 8.37 2.19
N TYR A 201 12.09 7.09 1.89
CA TYR A 201 12.98 6.23 2.69
C TYR A 201 14.26 5.78 1.97
N TYR A 202 14.31 5.85 0.63
CA TYR A 202 15.38 5.23 -0.17
C TYR A 202 16.09 6.21 -1.12
N GLY A 203 15.83 7.51 -0.98
CA GLY A 203 16.54 8.55 -1.72
C GLY A 203 16.20 8.64 -3.22
N PHE A 204 15.05 8.11 -3.66
CA PHE A 204 14.66 8.26 -5.08
C PHE A 204 14.52 9.74 -5.44
N TYR A 205 15.19 10.17 -6.51
CA TYR A 205 15.13 11.55 -6.97
C TYR A 205 13.85 11.79 -7.79
N ARG A 206 12.83 12.35 -7.13
CA ARG A 206 11.57 12.87 -7.70
C ARG A 206 11.12 12.16 -9.00
N PRO A 207 10.82 10.85 -8.96
CA PRO A 207 10.25 10.16 -10.12
C PRO A 207 8.93 10.83 -10.52
N PRO A 208 8.70 11.11 -11.82
CA PRO A 208 7.44 11.69 -12.27
C PRO A 208 6.28 10.74 -11.95
N LEU A 209 5.20 11.26 -11.34
CA LEU A 209 3.99 10.46 -11.11
C LEU A 209 3.34 10.13 -12.44
N ARG A 210 2.86 8.89 -12.53
CA ARG A 210 1.94 8.49 -13.59
C ARG A 210 0.55 9.01 -13.28
N ILE A 211 0.24 10.16 -13.86
CA ILE A 211 -1.05 10.85 -13.74
C ILE A 211 -1.99 10.44 -14.90
N ASP A 212 -1.44 9.81 -15.93
CA ASP A 212 -2.21 9.25 -17.04
C ASP A 212 -3.26 8.27 -16.52
N ARG A 213 -4.51 8.52 -16.92
CA ARG A 213 -5.65 7.63 -16.64
C ARG A 213 -6.05 6.95 -17.92
N ARG A 214 -6.60 5.74 -17.81
CA ARG A 214 -7.27 5.07 -18.92
C ARG A 214 -8.26 6.06 -19.55
N PRO A 215 -8.22 6.27 -20.88
CA PRO A 215 -9.08 7.26 -21.52
C PRO A 215 -10.56 6.96 -21.24
N GLY A 216 -11.34 8.02 -21.08
CA GLY A 216 -12.76 7.94 -20.83
C GLY A 216 -13.43 9.25 -21.22
N LYS A 217 -14.66 9.15 -21.73
CA LYS A 217 -15.56 10.29 -21.91
C LYS A 217 -16.62 10.21 -20.82
N PRO A 218 -16.32 10.59 -19.56
CA PRO A 218 -17.34 10.62 -18.51
C PRO A 218 -18.47 11.53 -18.97
N ARG A 219 -19.71 11.01 -18.97
CA ARG A 219 -20.87 11.78 -19.43
C ARG A 219 -21.24 12.93 -18.49
N ASN A 220 -20.87 12.80 -17.21
CA ASN A 220 -21.27 13.73 -16.15
C ASN A 220 -20.05 14.23 -15.38
N GLN A 221 -20.17 15.45 -14.85
CA GLN A 221 -19.22 16.00 -13.89
C GLN A 221 -19.26 15.22 -12.57
N HIS A 222 -18.19 15.32 -11.81
CA HIS A 222 -18.07 14.66 -10.51
C HIS A 222 -19.08 15.24 -9.50
N ASN A 223 -19.96 14.39 -8.95
CA ASN A 223 -20.87 14.77 -7.89
C ASN A 223 -20.23 14.51 -6.51
N ALA A 224 -19.97 15.59 -5.76
CA ALA A 224 -19.32 15.51 -4.46
C ALA A 224 -20.22 14.94 -3.35
N GLU A 225 -21.54 15.11 -3.44
CA GLU A 225 -22.50 14.63 -2.43
C GLU A 225 -22.55 13.10 -2.37
N LEU A 226 -22.29 12.45 -3.50
CA LEU A 226 -22.33 10.99 -3.62
C LEU A 226 -20.95 10.36 -3.40
N CYS A 227 -19.89 11.14 -3.26
CA CYS A 227 -18.53 10.63 -3.18
C CYS A 227 -18.07 10.50 -1.72
N GLN A 228 -17.70 9.30 -1.29
CA GLN A 228 -17.19 9.06 0.07
C GLN A 228 -15.95 9.92 0.36
N ALA A 229 -15.01 10.00 -0.60
CA ALA A 229 -13.81 10.80 -0.43
C ALA A 229 -14.09 12.31 -0.32
N CYS A 230 -15.16 12.83 -0.93
CA CYS A 230 -15.58 14.21 -0.73
C CYS A 230 -16.10 14.47 0.68
N LYS A 231 -16.91 13.54 1.20
CA LYS A 231 -17.43 13.64 2.57
C LYS A 231 -16.30 13.57 3.60
N ASP A 232 -15.26 12.80 3.32
CA ASP A 232 -14.03 12.74 4.14
C ASP A 232 -13.08 13.93 3.87
N GLY A 233 -13.46 14.91 3.04
CA GLY A 233 -12.65 16.11 2.76
C GLY A 233 -11.44 15.89 1.83
N LEU A 234 -11.32 14.71 1.20
CA LEU A 234 -10.15 14.29 0.43
C LEU A 234 -10.25 14.58 -1.07
N CYS A 235 -11.35 15.10 -1.59
CA CYS A 235 -11.50 15.27 -3.05
C CYS A 235 -11.14 16.67 -3.59
N ARG A 236 -10.70 17.59 -2.74
CA ARG A 236 -10.66 19.04 -3.03
C ARG A 236 -9.61 19.47 -4.04
N GLU A 237 -8.61 18.65 -4.37
CA GLU A 237 -7.54 18.98 -5.31
C GLU A 237 -7.23 17.82 -6.29
N GLU A 238 -6.68 18.16 -7.47
CA GLU A 238 -5.83 17.19 -8.19
C GLU A 238 -4.54 17.08 -7.39
N TRP A 239 -4.18 15.86 -7.01
CA TRP A 239 -3.02 15.62 -6.15
C TRP A 239 -1.76 16.04 -6.90
N THR A 240 -1.25 17.22 -6.57
CA THR A 240 0.03 17.74 -7.05
C THR A 240 1.03 17.67 -5.91
N PHE A 241 2.30 17.42 -6.22
CA PHE A 241 3.34 17.43 -5.19
C PHE A 241 3.73 18.88 -4.86
N SER A 242 3.64 19.24 -3.59
CA SER A 242 4.57 20.19 -2.94
C SER A 242 5.69 19.41 -2.28
#